data_AF-A0A6M3LRH2-F1
#
_entry.id   AF-A0A6M3LRH2-F1
#
_cell.length_a   1.000
_cell.length_b   1.000
_cell.length_c   1.000
_cell.angle_alpha   90.00
_cell.angle_beta   90.00
_cell.angle_gamma   90.00
#
_symmetry.space_group_name_H-M   'P 1'
#
loop_
_entity.id
_entity.type
_entity.pdbx_description
1 polymer ?
#
loop_
_entity_poly.entity_id
_entity_poly.type
_entity_poly.pdbx_seq_one_letter_code
_entity_poly.pdbx_strand_id
1 'polypeptide(L)' 'MTENIKDKTYSYACTHRPPSPGAVPRGFVEYDSDDKRGRYGVISYVRILTDIEQYTFELQKIK' A
#
# COMPACT_ATOMS: atom_id res chain seq x y z
N MET A 1 28.20 7.77 -8.06
CA MET A 1 27.64 7.08 -6.87
C MET A 1 26.14 7.29 -6.92
N THR A 2 25.42 6.47 -7.68
CA THR A 2 23.95 6.52 -7.71
C THR A 2 23.47 5.76 -6.48
N GLU A 3 23.39 6.46 -5.35
CA GLU A 3 22.66 5.95 -4.20
C GLU A 3 21.25 5.60 -4.70
N ASN A 4 20.97 4.29 -4.73
CA ASN A 4 19.65 3.77 -5.03
C ASN A 4 18.73 4.35 -3.95
N ILE A 5 18.04 5.43 -4.29
CA ILE A 5 16.86 5.87 -3.58
C ILE A 5 15.82 4.77 -3.84
N LYS A 6 15.96 3.64 -3.14
CA LYS A 6 14.83 2.90 -2.60
C LYS A 6 14.16 3.90 -1.68
N ASP A 7 13.44 4.81 -2.31
CA ASP A 7 12.55 5.77 -1.68
C ASP A 7 11.78 4.98 -0.63
N LYS A 8 11.71 5.48 0.60
CA LYS A 8 11.14 4.73 1.74
C LYS A 8 9.64 4.56 1.51
N THR A 9 9.28 3.66 0.61
CA THR A 9 7.92 3.30 0.29
C THR A 9 7.53 2.15 1.21
N TYR A 10 6.35 2.30 1.79
CA TYR A 10 5.74 1.35 2.68
C TYR A 10 4.59 0.73 1.91
N SER A 11 4.68 -0.57 1.68
CA SER A 11 3.71 -1.31 0.90
C SER A 11 2.70 -2.02 1.81
N TYR A 12 1.46 -2.06 1.33
CA TYR A 12 0.32 -2.62 2.03
C TYR A 12 -0.51 -3.47 1.07
N ALA A 13 -0.79 -4.71 1.47
CA ALA A 13 -1.62 -5.64 0.73
C ALA A 13 -3.11 -5.27 0.86
N CYS A 14 -3.79 -5.22 -0.28
CA CYS A 14 -5.25 -5.11 -0.36
C CYS A 14 -5.86 -6.51 -0.24
N THR A 15 -6.34 -6.86 0.96
CA THR A 15 -6.83 -8.21 1.27
C THR A 15 -8.34 -8.34 1.09
N HIS A 16 -9.11 -7.30 1.41
CA HIS A 16 -10.58 -7.38 1.45
C HIS A 16 -11.27 -6.81 0.20
N ARG A 17 -10.71 -5.76 -0.40
CA ARG A 17 -11.28 -5.06 -1.55
C ARG A 17 -10.18 -4.46 -2.44
N PRO A 18 -10.41 -4.31 -3.76
CA PRO A 18 -9.48 -3.61 -4.64
C PRO A 18 -9.44 -2.10 -4.32
N PRO A 19 -8.34 -1.41 -4.66
CA PRO A 19 -8.25 0.02 -4.48
C PRO A 19 -9.30 0.72 -5.33
N SER A 20 -10.10 1.54 -4.68
CA SER A 20 -11.15 2.36 -5.29
C SER A 20 -11.32 3.64 -4.47
N PRO A 21 -11.94 4.70 -5.03
CA PRO A 21 -12.19 5.93 -4.29
C PRO A 21 -12.94 5.65 -2.98
N GLY A 22 -12.34 6.01 -1.84
CA GLY A 22 -12.90 5.73 -0.51
C GLY A 22 -12.57 4.36 0.07
N ALA A 23 -11.98 3.44 -0.70
CA ALA A 23 -11.55 2.14 -0.21
C ALA A 23 -10.10 2.11 0.28
N VAL A 24 -9.29 3.10 -0.08
CA VAL A 24 -7.88 3.26 0.33
C VAL A 24 -7.58 4.71 0.73
N PRO A 25 -6.56 4.94 1.59
CA PRO A 25 -6.06 6.27 1.87
C PRO A 25 -5.64 7.01 0.59
N ARG A 26 -5.74 8.34 0.62
CA ARG A 26 -5.24 9.17 -0.48
C ARG A 26 -3.72 9.18 -0.52
N GLY A 27 -3.17 9.29 -1.73
CA GLY A 27 -1.74 9.53 -1.94
C GLY A 27 -0.88 8.28 -1.94
N PHE A 28 -1.41 7.13 -2.38
CA PHE A 28 -0.54 6.01 -2.77
C PHE A 28 0.26 6.42 -4.01
N VAL A 29 1.52 6.02 -4.05
CA VAL A 29 2.45 6.32 -5.16
C VAL A 29 2.46 5.23 -6.22
N GLU A 30 2.13 4.01 -5.83
CA GLU A 30 2.10 2.85 -6.72
C GLU A 30 1.00 1.89 -6.30
N TYR A 31 0.40 1.23 -7.30
CA TYR A 31 -0.51 0.12 -7.13
C TYR A 31 -0.08 -1.00 -8.08
N ASP A 32 0.31 -2.13 -7.52
CA ASP A 32 0.64 -3.35 -8.25
C ASP A 32 -0.50 -4.35 -8.08
N SER A 33 -1.29 -4.56 -9.13
CA SER A 33 -2.42 -5.50 -9.13
C SER A 33 -2.01 -6.97 -9.32
N ASP A 34 -0.78 -7.23 -9.77
CA ASP A 34 -0.28 -8.59 -10.02
C ASP A 34 0.46 -9.17 -8.81
N ASP A 35 0.87 -8.31 -7.85
CA ASP A 35 1.54 -8.72 -6.63
C ASP A 35 0.63 -9.61 -5.76
N LYS A 36 0.98 -10.89 -5.75
CA LYS A 36 0.28 -11.97 -5.06
C LYS A 36 0.32 -11.88 -3.54
N ARG A 37 1.04 -10.92 -2.97
CA ARG A 37 1.03 -10.66 -1.51
C ARG A 37 -0.30 -10.07 -1.06
N GLY A 38 -1.08 -9.48 -1.96
CA GLY A 38 -2.45 -9.05 -1.70
C GLY A 38 -3.46 -9.76 -2.60
N ARG A 39 -4.67 -10.02 -2.09
CA ARG A 39 -5.76 -10.64 -2.87
C ARG A 39 -6.17 -9.78 -4.06
N TYR A 40 -6.06 -8.46 -3.91
CA TYR A 40 -6.38 -7.47 -4.92
C TYR A 40 -5.16 -6.62 -5.30
N GLY A 41 -3.96 -7.13 -5.05
CA GLY A 41 -2.71 -6.41 -5.25
C GLY A 41 -2.22 -5.64 -4.02
N VAL A 42 -1.23 -4.79 -4.24
CA VAL A 42 -0.46 -4.07 -3.22
C VAL A 42 -0.39 -2.59 -3.57
N ILE A 43 -0.59 -1.73 -2.58
CA ILE A 43 -0.41 -0.28 -2.71
C ILE A 43 0.79 0.20 -1.89
N SER A 44 1.51 1.19 -2.40
CA SER A 44 2.70 1.75 -1.76
C SER A 44 2.53 3.22 -1.41
N TYR A 45 3.07 3.65 -0.27
CA TYR A 45 3.05 5.03 0.20
C TYR A 45 4.45 5.50 0.60
N VAL A 46 4.76 6.78 0.38
CA VAL A 46 5.99 7.42 0.90
C VAL A 46 5.97 7.67 2.41
N ARG A 47 4.93 7.19 3.10
CA ARG A 47 4.75 7.30 4.56
C ARG A 47 4.17 6.01 5.13
N ILE A 48 4.42 5.78 6.41
CA ILE A 48 3.75 4.71 7.16
C ILE A 48 2.29 5.14 7.39
N LEU A 49 1.34 4.30 7.00
CA LEU A 49 -0.06 4.45 7.38
C LEU A 49 -0.22 4.24 8.88
N THR A 50 -1.06 5.08 9.50
CA THR A 50 -1.45 4.90 10.90
C THR A 50 -2.22 3.59 11.10
N ASP A 51 -2.29 3.11 12.33
CA ASP A 51 -3.07 1.92 12.69
C ASP A 51 -4.56 2.10 12.32
N ILE A 52 -5.11 3.30 12.54
CA ILE A 52 -6.48 3.67 12.17
C ILE A 52 -6.69 3.57 10.66
N GLU A 53 -5.75 4.08 9.85
CA GLU A 53 -5.84 3.98 8.38
C GLU A 53 -5.76 2.51 7.94
N GLN A 54 -4.84 1.73 8.49
CA GLN A 54 -4.72 0.31 8.17
C GLN A 54 -6.00 -0.46 8.52
N TYR A 55 -6.57 -0.20 9.69
CA TYR A 55 -7.82 -0.83 10.12
C TYR A 55 -9.02 -0.39 9.27
N THR A 56 -9.19 0.93 9.08
CA THR A 56 -10.33 1.52 8.34
C THR A 56 -10.39 1.07 6.89
N PHE A 57 -9.21 0.93 6.26
CA PHE A 57 -9.09 0.53 4.87
C PHE A 57 -8.75 -0.94 4.68
N GLU A 58 -8.69 -1.70 5.78
CA GLU A 58 -8.46 -3.15 5.79
C GLU A 58 -7.17 -3.53 5.04
N LEU A 59 -6.12 -2.73 5.28
CA LEU A 59 -4.82 -2.84 4.64
C LEU A 59 -3.84 -3.56 5.54
N GLN A 60 -3.12 -4.54 4.99
CA GLN A 60 -2.12 -5.30 5.74
C GLN A 60 -0.72 -4.87 5.34
N LYS A 61 0.06 -4.35 6.29
CA LYS A 61 1.46 -4.00 6.03
C LYS A 61 2.25 -5.23 5.60
N ILE A 62 2.95 -5.12 4.48
CA ILE A 62 3.88 -6.16 4.02
C ILE A 62 5.33 -5.74 4.29
N LYS A 63 6.18 -6.73 4.60
CA LYS A 63 7.60 -6.56 4.90
C LYS A 63 8.46 -6.55 3.63
#